data_AF-A0A7B8KAI5-F1
#
_entry.id   AF-A0A7B8KAI5-F1
#
_cell.length_a   1.000
_cell.length_b   1.000
_cell.length_c   1.000
_cell.angle_alpha   90.00
_cell.angle_beta   90.00
_cell.angle_gamma   90.00
#
_symmetry.space_group_name_H-M   'P 1'
#
loop_
_entity.id
_entity.type
_entity.pdbx_description
1 polymer ?
#
loop_
_entity_poly.entity_id
_entity_poly.type
_entity_poly.pdbx_seq_one_letter_code
_entity_poly.pdbx_strand_id
1 'polypeptide(L)' 'MFLRQEDFATVVRSTPLVSLDFIVENSRGEFLLGKRTNRPAQGYWFVPGGRVQKDETLEAAFER' A
#
# COMPACT_ATOMS: atom_id res chain seq x y z
N MET A 1 8.01 11.50 1.37
CA MET A 1 7.40 12.83 1.64
C MET A 1 5.92 12.79 1.29
N PHE A 2 5.05 13.34 2.15
CA PHE A 2 3.64 13.52 1.80
C PHE A 2 3.48 14.70 0.84
N LEU A 3 2.84 14.43 -0.30
CA LEU A 3 2.41 15.47 -1.23
C LEU A 3 1.19 16.20 -0.66
N ARG A 4 1.02 17.46 -1.05
CA ARG A 4 -0.27 18.16 -0.87
C ARG A 4 -1.37 17.37 -1.59
N GLN A 5 -2.60 17.48 -1.10
CA GLN A 5 -3.71 16.69 -1.61
C GLN A 5 -3.96 16.93 -3.12
N GLU A 6 -3.82 18.16 -3.59
CA GLU A 6 -3.99 18.54 -5.01
C GLU A 6 -2.91 17.92 -5.92
N ASP A 7 -1.66 17.93 -5.46
CA ASP A 7 -0.54 17.32 -6.18
C ASP A 7 -0.72 15.80 -6.22
N PHE A 8 -1.11 15.19 -5.08
CA PHE A 8 -1.38 13.77 -5.02
C PHE A 8 -2.54 13.35 -5.93
N ALA A 9 -3.64 14.12 -5.96
CA ALA A 9 -4.76 13.84 -6.85
C ALA A 9 -4.35 13.94 -8.33
N THR A 10 -3.42 14.84 -8.68
CA THR A 10 -2.87 14.95 -10.02
C THR A 10 -2.03 13.73 -10.39
N VAL A 11 -1.19 13.23 -9.47
CA VAL A 11 -0.42 12.00 -9.63
C VAL A 11 -1.35 10.80 -9.85
N VAL A 12 -2.38 10.64 -9.01
CA VAL A 12 -3.38 9.55 -9.14
C VAL A 12 -4.06 9.56 -10.51
N ARG A 13 -4.35 10.74 -11.07
CA ARG A 13 -4.99 10.85 -12.39
C ARG A 13 -4.04 10.61 -13.56
N SER A 14 -2.77 11.00 -13.41
CA SER A 14 -1.87 11.16 -14.56
C SER A 14 -0.78 10.11 -14.63
N THR A 15 -0.58 9.34 -13.56
CA THR A 15 0.55 8.40 -13.44
C THR A 15 0.14 7.14 -12.67
N PRO A 16 0.78 5.98 -12.94
CA PRO A 16 0.67 4.82 -12.07
C PRO A 16 1.18 5.12 -10.66
N LEU A 17 0.54 4.51 -9.66
CA LEU A 17 1.04 4.52 -8.28
C LEU A 17 1.90 3.28 -8.04
N VAL A 18 3.06 3.48 -7.42
CA VAL A 18 3.95 2.40 -6.99
C VAL A 18 3.57 1.98 -5.57
N SER A 19 3.40 0.69 -5.33
CA SER A 19 3.16 0.11 -4.00
C SER A 19 4.02 -1.12 -3.77
N LEU A 20 4.23 -1.44 -2.50
CA LEU A 20 4.74 -2.72 -2.04
C LEU A 20 3.62 -3.45 -1.31
N ASP A 21 3.50 -4.74 -1.58
CA ASP A 21 2.51 -5.64 -1.00
C ASP A 21 3.23 -6.92 -0.55
N PHE A 22 2.93 -7.40 0.65
CA PHE A 22 3.73 -8.39 1.37
C PHE A 22 2.94 -9.66 1.65
N ILE A 23 3.43 -10.79 1.14
CA ILE A 23 2.94 -12.10 1.56
C ILE A 23 3.69 -12.50 2.83
N VAL A 24 2.97 -12.54 3.94
CA VAL A 24 3.52 -12.95 5.24
C VAL A 24 2.96 -14.32 5.58
N GLU A 25 3.85 -15.30 5.64
CA GLU A 25 3.54 -16.70 5.98
C GLU A 25 4.02 -17.01 7.40
N ASN A 26 3.22 -17.75 8.17
CA ASN A 26 3.64 -18.25 9.48
C ASN A 26 4.25 -19.66 9.37
N SER A 27 4.79 -20.20 10.48
CA SER A 27 5.43 -21.52 10.49
C SER A 27 4.50 -22.71 10.19
N ARG A 28 3.18 -22.48 10.08
CA ARG A 28 2.18 -23.49 9.73
C ARG A 28 1.75 -23.43 8.25
N GLY A 29 2.31 -22.52 7.46
CA GLY A 29 1.93 -22.33 6.06
C GLY A 29 0.67 -21.48 5.85
N GLU A 30 0.26 -20.69 6.85
CA GLU A 30 -0.90 -19.81 6.75
C GLU A 30 -0.45 -18.39 6.40
N PHE A 31 -1.26 -17.68 5.58
CA PHE A 31 -0.96 -16.33 5.13
C PHE A 31 -1.74 -15.26 5.90
N LEU A 32 -1.08 -14.15 6.23
CA LEU A 32 -1.72 -12.98 6.85
C LEU A 32 -2.51 -12.19 5.81
N LEU A 33 -3.80 -12.01 6.06
CA LEU A 33 -4.69 -11.17 5.28
C LEU A 33 -5.47 -10.22 6.19
N GLY A 34 -5.68 -8.99 5.72
CA GLY A 34 -6.55 -8.00 6.34
C GLY A 34 -7.86 -7.84 5.57
N LYS A 35 -9.00 -7.84 6.27
CA LYS A 35 -10.30 -7.49 5.67
C LYS A 35 -10.53 -5.99 5.77
N ARG A 36 -10.66 -5.31 4.64
CA ARG A 36 -10.90 -3.87 4.64
C ARG A 36 -12.29 -3.53 5.15
N THR A 37 -12.36 -2.59 6.09
CA THR A 37 -13.63 -2.07 6.65
C THR A 37 -14.04 -0.73 6.02
N ASN A 38 -13.15 -0.08 5.27
CA ASN A 38 -13.37 1.23 4.64
C ASN A 38 -13.41 1.14 3.11
N ARG A 39 -14.25 1.98 2.48
CA ARG A 39 -14.28 2.20 1.02
C ARG A 39 -12.93 2.74 0.52
N PRO A 40 -12.58 2.55 -0.78
CA PRO A 40 -13.36 1.98 -1.89
C PRO A 40 -13.35 0.45 -2.00
N ALA A 41 -12.61 -0.29 -1.17
CA ALA A 41 -12.50 -1.75 -1.25
C ALA A 41 -12.98 -2.45 0.04
N GLN A 42 -14.03 -1.91 0.65
CA GLN A 42 -14.64 -2.49 1.85
C GLN A 42 -15.14 -3.92 1.56
N GLY A 43 -14.85 -4.84 2.48
CA GLY A 43 -15.27 -6.24 2.41
C GLY A 43 -14.29 -7.18 1.72
N TYR A 44 -13.32 -6.64 0.98
CA TYR A 44 -12.28 -7.43 0.30
C TYR A 44 -11.10 -7.75 1.23
N TRP A 45 -10.42 -8.85 0.93
CA TRP A 45 -9.19 -9.28 1.61
C TRP A 45 -7.96 -8.75 0.88
N PHE A 46 -6.98 -8.29 1.65
CA PHE A 46 -5.73 -7.75 1.14
C PHE A 46 -4.56 -8.26 1.96
N VAL A 47 -3.42 -8.27 1.32
CA VAL A 47 -2.12 -8.48 1.97
C VAL A 47 -1.68 -7.16 2.61
N PRO A 48 -0.85 -7.18 3.67
CA PRO A 48 -0.20 -5.97 4.17
C PRO A 48 0.58 -5.27 3.07
N GLY A 49 0.56 -3.95 3.05
CA GLY A 49 1.21 -3.19 1.99
C GLY A 49 0.90 -1.71 2.05
N GLY A 50 1.51 -0.96 1.14
CA GLY A 50 1.37 0.48 1.09
C GLY A 50 1.97 1.09 -0.16
N ARG A 51 1.49 2.28 -0.49
CA ARG A 51 2.05 3.10 -1.57
C ARG A 51 3.44 3.61 -1.17
N VAL A 52 4.37 3.60 -2.12
CA VAL A 52 5.67 4.27 -2.01
C VAL A 52 5.44 5.78 -2.18
N GLN A 53 5.91 6.57 -1.23
CA GLN A 53 5.73 8.02 -1.24
C GLN A 53 6.72 8.70 -2.20
N LYS A 54 6.45 9.96 -2.55
CA LYS A 54 7.39 10.76 -3.33
C LYS A 54 8.72 10.87 -2.59
N ASP A 55 9.80 10.53 -3.29
CA ASP A 55 11.19 10.51 -2.84
C ASP A 55 11.46 9.55 -1.66
N GLU A 56 10.55 8.60 -1.40
CA GLU A 56 10.79 7.47 -0.49
C GLU A 56 11.58 6.39 -1.25
N THR A 57 12.66 5.88 -0.66
CA THR A 57 13.38 4.73 -1.24
C THR A 57 12.57 3.46 -0.99
N LEU A 58 12.83 2.40 -1.77
CA LEU A 58 12.11 1.15 -1.60
C LEU A 58 12.41 0.48 -0.25
N GLU A 59 13.64 0.64 0.25
CA GLU A 59 14.07 0.15 1.57
C GLU A 59 13.30 0.86 2.68
N ALA A 60 13.20 2.19 2.62
CA ALA A 60 12.43 2.95 3.61
C ALA A 60 10.93 2.61 3.55
N ALA A 61 10.38 2.37 2.35
CA ALA A 61 9.00 1.94 2.18
C ALA A 61 8.74 0.52 2.70
N PHE A 62 9.75 -0.35 2.66
CA PHE A 62 9.70 -1.72 3.17
C PHE A 62 9.64 -1.79 4.71
N GLU A 63 10.35 -0.89 5.40
CA GLU A 63 10.47 -0.90 6.87
C GLU A 63 9.27 -0.29 7.63
N ARG A 64 8.36 0.41 6.95
CA ARG A 64 7.25 1.19 7.55
C ARG A 64 5.95 0.42 7.66
#